data_AF-A0AA35VG59-F1
#
_entry.id   AF-A0AA35VG59-F1
#
_cell.length_a   1.000
_cell.length_b   1.000
_cell.length_c   1.000
_cell.angle_alpha   90.00
_cell.angle_beta   90.00
_cell.angle_gamma   90.00
#
_symmetry.space_group_name_H-M   'P 1'
#
loop_
_entity.id
_entity.type
_entity.pdbx_description
1 polymer ?
#
loop_
_entity_poly.entity_id
_entity_poly.type
_entity_poly.pdbx_seq_one_letter_code
_entity_poly.pdbx_strand_id
1 'polypeptide(L)'
;MPQPSSPRDSDYVPTDREDVDKKESEDSHSDELLHGYSPPPSPNDEDAPITQTDLKALNEKLDSIIASSTVSSSQAYSEAAVKEINMAATTNASNANDAIFNLNASIRKEQESIEKLQANNSVDNSAFQTSISSRFS
;
A
#
# COMPACT_ATOMS: atom_id res chain seq x y z
N MET A 1 -43.49 8.94 21.35
CA MET A 1 -42.55 9.99 21.81
C MET A 1 -41.16 9.64 21.30
N PRO A 2 -40.48 10.53 20.54
CA PRO A 2 -39.16 10.26 19.98
C PRO A 2 -38.02 10.77 20.87
N GLN A 3 -36.95 9.95 20.92
CA GLN A 3 -35.53 10.09 21.34
C GLN A 3 -35.08 11.13 22.40
N PRO A 4 -34.03 10.75 23.15
CA PRO A 4 -32.77 11.47 22.92
C PRO A 4 -31.59 10.55 22.57
N SER A 5 -30.70 11.15 21.81
CA SER A 5 -29.52 10.65 21.11
C SER A 5 -28.22 10.89 21.89
N SER A 6 -27.21 10.07 21.55
CA SER A 6 -25.75 10.33 21.61
C SER A 6 -25.03 10.24 22.97
N PRO A 7 -23.68 10.06 23.01
CA PRO A 7 -22.64 10.19 21.94
C PRO A 7 -21.84 8.89 21.68
N ARG A 8 -21.36 8.58 20.46
CA ARG A 8 -20.12 9.06 19.81
C ARG A 8 -18.91 9.14 20.77
N ASP A 9 -18.23 8.03 20.97
CA ASP A 9 -16.82 8.04 21.37
C ASP A 9 -15.96 7.90 20.12
N SER A 10 -15.41 9.06 19.75
CA SER A 10 -14.43 9.31 18.71
C SER A 10 -13.06 8.77 19.08
N ASP A 11 -12.47 8.05 18.14
CA ASP A 11 -11.12 8.25 17.61
C ASP A 11 -9.97 8.28 18.63
N TYR A 12 -9.42 7.10 18.93
CA TYR A 12 -8.03 6.98 19.35
C TYR A 12 -7.18 6.48 18.17
N VAL A 13 -6.42 7.39 17.57
CA VAL A 13 -5.36 7.09 16.60
C VAL A 13 -4.04 7.57 17.21
N PRO A 14 -3.14 6.67 17.65
CA PRO A 14 -1.78 7.05 17.95
C PRO A 14 -1.07 7.50 16.67
N THR A 15 -0.75 8.79 16.59
CA THR A 15 0.23 9.33 15.64
C THR A 15 1.45 9.77 16.44
N ASP A 16 2.41 8.87 16.56
CA ASP A 16 3.77 9.12 17.01
C ASP A 16 4.66 8.27 16.08
N ARG A 17 5.80 8.70 15.57
CA ARG A 17 6.45 10.00 15.50
C ARG A 17 7.60 9.75 14.51
N GLU A 18 7.97 10.78 13.77
CA GLU A 18 9.03 10.77 12.77
C GLU A 18 10.37 10.28 13.31
N ASP A 19 11.06 9.44 12.52
CA ASP A 19 12.53 9.36 12.52
C ASP A 19 12.99 9.51 11.06
N VAL A 20 13.10 10.77 10.63
CA VAL A 20 13.79 11.16 9.40
C VAL A 20 15.28 11.27 9.73
N ASP A 21 16.04 10.19 9.49
CA ASP A 21 17.50 10.25 9.49
C ASP A 21 17.98 10.95 8.21
N LYS A 22 17.97 12.29 8.25
CA LYS A 22 18.74 13.15 7.36
C LYS A 22 20.19 13.17 7.86
N LYS A 23 21.08 12.48 7.16
CA LYS A 23 22.52 12.74 7.24
C LYS A 23 22.98 13.44 5.98
N GLU A 24 23.03 14.77 6.08
CA GLU A 24 23.98 15.58 5.32
C GLU A 24 25.38 15.34 5.89
N SER A 25 26.34 15.04 5.01
CA SER A 25 27.73 15.38 5.24
C SER A 25 28.34 15.76 3.91
N GLU A 26 28.49 17.07 3.76
CA GLU A 26 29.34 17.74 2.78
C GLU A 26 30.78 17.25 2.97
N ASP A 27 31.47 16.93 1.88
CA ASP A 27 32.94 16.93 1.91
C ASP A 27 33.47 17.61 0.64
N SER A 28 34.00 18.81 0.88
CA SER A 28 34.70 19.65 -0.07
C SER A 28 36.16 19.27 -0.10
N HIS A 29 36.65 18.79 -1.24
CA HIS A 29 38.07 18.85 -1.57
C HIS A 29 38.25 19.43 -2.97
N SER A 30 38.36 20.76 -2.99
CA SER A 30 38.97 21.52 -4.08
C SER A 30 40.49 21.37 -3.98
N ASP A 31 41.10 20.73 -4.98
CA ASP A 31 42.53 20.83 -5.24
C ASP A 31 42.72 21.50 -6.61
N GLU A 32 43.36 22.66 -6.54
CA GLU A 32 43.64 23.60 -7.61
C GLU A 32 44.97 23.23 -8.28
N LEU A 33 45.16 23.71 -9.50
CA LEU A 33 46.44 23.84 -10.24
C LEU A 33 46.77 22.74 -11.28
N LEU A 34 46.17 22.89 -12.47
CA LEU A 34 47.00 23.04 -13.67
C LEU A 34 46.31 23.98 -14.68
N HIS A 35 46.88 25.18 -14.80
CA HIS A 35 46.55 26.19 -15.80
C HIS A 35 46.69 25.63 -17.22
N GLY A 36 45.57 25.23 -17.82
CA GLY A 36 45.39 25.24 -19.27
C GLY A 36 44.69 26.55 -19.62
N TYR A 37 45.45 27.55 -20.07
CA TYR A 37 44.89 28.80 -20.61
C TYR A 37 43.88 28.47 -21.72
N SER A 38 42.58 28.53 -21.40
CA SER A 38 41.55 28.69 -22.42
C SER A 38 41.41 30.18 -22.70
N PRO A 39 41.63 30.62 -23.95
CA PRO A 39 41.41 32.02 -24.31
C PRO A 39 39.95 32.40 -24.01
N PRO A 40 39.69 33.68 -23.67
CA PRO A 40 38.32 34.15 -23.50
C PRO A 40 37.52 33.88 -24.78
N PRO A 41 36.24 33.49 -24.67
CA PRO A 41 35.40 33.28 -25.84
C PRO A 41 35.34 34.58 -26.65
N SER A 42 35.75 34.49 -27.92
CA SER A 42 35.58 35.58 -28.88
C SER A 42 34.10 35.90 -28.99
N PRO A 43 33.66 37.17 -28.84
CA PRO A 43 32.25 37.54 -28.84
C PRO A 43 31.58 37.51 -30.24
N ASN A 44 32.12 36.75 -31.21
CA ASN A 44 31.75 36.86 -32.63
C ASN A 44 31.47 35.52 -33.35
N ASP A 45 31.30 34.40 -32.66
CA ASP A 45 31.07 33.08 -33.30
C ASP A 45 29.58 32.63 -33.32
N GLU A 46 28.62 33.55 -33.16
CA GLU A 46 27.17 33.23 -33.20
C GLU A 46 26.54 33.33 -34.60
N ASP A 47 27.25 33.83 -35.62
CA ASP A 47 26.73 33.96 -37.00
C ASP A 47 27.42 32.99 -37.99
N ALA A 48 27.83 31.80 -37.52
CA ALA A 48 28.22 30.74 -38.45
C ALA A 48 26.97 30.28 -39.22
N PRO A 49 26.98 30.28 -40.57
CA PRO A 49 25.82 29.84 -41.32
C PRO A 49 25.54 28.37 -41.01
N ILE A 50 24.33 28.08 -40.53
CA ILE A 50 23.87 26.70 -40.29
C ILE A 50 24.12 25.89 -41.55
N THR A 51 24.96 24.86 -41.43
CA THR A 51 25.27 24.02 -42.58
C THR A 51 24.22 22.92 -42.71
N GLN A 52 24.05 22.40 -43.93
CA GLN A 52 23.18 21.25 -44.17
C GLN A 52 23.60 20.03 -43.34
N THR A 53 24.88 19.91 -43.01
CA THR A 53 25.44 18.87 -42.15
C THR A 53 24.92 18.98 -40.72
N ASP A 54 24.78 20.20 -40.19
CA ASP A 54 24.28 20.44 -38.83
C ASP A 54 22.80 20.08 -38.71
N LEU A 55 22.01 20.41 -39.74
CA LEU A 55 20.60 20.01 -39.81
C LEU A 55 20.44 18.49 -39.89
N LYS A 56 21.31 17.81 -40.65
CA LYS A 56 21.30 16.35 -40.74
C LYS A 56 21.66 15.70 -39.40
N ALA A 57 22.70 16.19 -38.74
CA ALA A 57 23.10 15.69 -37.42
C ALA A 57 22.02 15.93 -36.35
N LEU A 58 21.29 17.05 -36.45
CA LEU A 58 20.15 17.33 -35.58
C LEU A 58 18.99 16.35 -35.80
N ASN A 59 18.64 16.08 -37.07
CA ASN A 59 17.62 15.10 -37.41
C ASN A 59 17.99 13.69 -36.91
N GLU A 60 19.23 13.26 -37.10
CA GLU A 60 19.70 11.95 -36.60
C GLU A 60 19.61 11.85 -35.07
N LYS A 61 19.91 12.95 -34.35
CA LYS A 61 19.74 13.00 -32.89
C LYS A 61 18.27 12.95 -32.47
N LEU A 62 17.39 13.66 -33.16
CA LEU A 62 15.95 13.63 -32.89
C LEU A 62 15.37 12.23 -33.14
N ASP A 63 15.75 11.60 -34.25
CA ASP A 63 15.34 10.23 -34.59
C ASP A 63 15.84 9.23 -33.54
N SER A 64 17.08 9.39 -33.06
CA SER A 64 17.63 8.56 -31.99
C SER A 64 16.87 8.69 -30.67
N ILE A 65 16.48 9.92 -30.29
CA ILE A 65 15.70 10.18 -29.08
C ILE A 65 14.28 9.61 -29.19
N ILE A 66 13.63 9.76 -30.35
CA ILE A 66 12.29 9.23 -30.60
C ILE A 66 12.32 7.69 -30.58
N ALA A 67 13.31 7.08 -31.24
CA ALA A 67 13.52 5.63 -31.23
C ALA A 67 13.85 5.09 -29.83
N SER A 68 14.58 5.85 -29.01
CA SER A 68 14.86 5.49 -27.62
C SER A 68 13.62 5.60 -26.73
N SER A 69 12.75 6.58 -27.00
CA SER A 69 11.55 6.86 -26.20
C SER A 69 10.41 5.86 -26.45
N THR A 70 10.26 5.36 -27.68
CA THR A 70 9.28 4.29 -27.99
C THR A 70 9.64 2.94 -27.36
N VAL A 71 10.90 2.78 -26.93
CA VAL A 71 11.40 1.59 -26.21
C VAL A 71 11.31 1.76 -24.68
N SER A 72 11.19 2.99 -24.16
CA SER A 72 11.29 3.32 -22.73
C SER A 72 10.00 3.23 -21.91
N SER A 73 8.89 2.77 -22.50
CA SER A 73 7.75 2.24 -21.75
C SER A 73 7.49 0.82 -22.19
N SER A 74 8.46 -0.07 -21.95
CA SER A 74 8.37 -1.46 -22.37
C SER A 74 7.15 -2.12 -21.75
N GLN A 75 6.20 -2.50 -22.60
CA GLN A 75 4.99 -3.27 -22.31
C GLN A 75 5.23 -4.43 -21.32
N ALA A 76 6.42 -5.02 -21.32
CA ALA A 76 6.85 -6.06 -20.39
C ALA A 76 6.85 -5.64 -18.90
N TYR A 77 7.21 -4.40 -18.56
CA TYR A 77 7.17 -3.93 -17.17
C TYR A 77 5.72 -3.73 -16.69
N SER A 78 4.85 -3.26 -17.58
CA SER A 78 3.41 -3.16 -17.29
C SER A 78 2.77 -4.53 -17.11
N GLU A 79 3.16 -5.52 -17.91
CA GLU A 79 2.62 -6.88 -17.80
C GLU A 79 3.08 -7.60 -16.52
N ALA A 80 4.35 -7.46 -16.15
CA ALA A 80 4.88 -8.02 -14.90
C ALA A 80 4.18 -7.45 -13.67
N ALA A 81 4.00 -6.13 -13.61
CA ALA A 81 3.29 -5.46 -12.52
C ALA A 81 1.82 -5.90 -12.43
N VAL A 82 1.11 -5.99 -13.56
CA VAL A 82 -0.28 -6.47 -13.59
C VAL A 82 -0.38 -7.93 -13.13
N LYS A 83 0.57 -8.78 -13.54
CA LYS A 83 0.62 -10.17 -13.11
C LYS A 83 0.81 -10.29 -11.60
N GLU A 84 1.71 -9.50 -11.02
CA GLU A 84 1.96 -9.48 -9.58
C GLU A 84 0.73 -9.01 -8.80
N ILE A 85 0.06 -7.95 -9.25
CA ILE A 85 -1.21 -7.48 -8.67
C ILE A 85 -2.28 -8.57 -8.73
N ASN A 86 -2.42 -9.26 -9.86
CA ASN A 86 -3.40 -10.34 -10.01
C ASN A 86 -3.10 -11.53 -9.09
N MET A 87 -1.82 -11.88 -8.94
CA MET A 87 -1.41 -12.92 -7.99
C MET A 87 -1.74 -12.52 -6.56
N ALA A 88 -1.37 -11.29 -6.16
CA ALA A 88 -1.68 -10.77 -4.82
C ALA A 88 -3.19 -10.73 -4.56
N ALA A 89 -3.99 -10.28 -5.53
CA ALA A 89 -5.45 -10.26 -5.42
C ALA A 89 -6.02 -11.68 -5.27
N THR A 90 -5.50 -12.65 -6.03
CA THR A 90 -5.94 -14.06 -5.94
C THR A 90 -5.59 -14.67 -4.59
N THR A 91 -4.36 -14.43 -4.09
CA THR A 91 -3.93 -14.89 -2.76
C THR A 91 -4.77 -14.25 -1.65
N ASN A 92 -5.01 -12.95 -1.72
CA ASN A 92 -5.84 -12.25 -0.73
C ASN A 92 -7.28 -12.77 -0.73
N ALA A 93 -7.85 -13.04 -1.90
CA ALA A 93 -9.19 -13.64 -2.01
C ALA A 93 -9.24 -15.04 -1.40
N SER A 94 -8.22 -15.88 -1.63
CA SER A 94 -8.11 -17.21 -1.01
C SER A 94 -8.04 -17.10 0.51
N ASN A 95 -7.16 -16.26 1.04
CA ASN A 95 -6.99 -16.07 2.48
C ASN A 95 -8.27 -15.55 3.15
N ALA A 96 -8.98 -14.62 2.50
CA ALA A 96 -10.26 -14.12 2.98
C ALA A 96 -11.32 -15.22 3.02
N ASN A 97 -11.40 -16.07 1.99
CA ASN A 97 -12.33 -17.19 1.95
C ASN A 97 -12.04 -18.22 3.05
N ASP A 98 -10.76 -18.53 3.30
CA ASP A 98 -10.35 -19.45 4.36
C ASP A 98 -10.70 -18.88 5.75
N ALA A 99 -10.47 -17.58 5.96
CA ALA A 99 -10.87 -16.88 7.18
C ALA A 99 -12.39 -16.93 7.40
N ILE A 100 -13.19 -16.68 6.36
CA ILE A 100 -14.66 -16.78 6.40
C ILE A 100 -15.09 -18.21 6.76
N PHE A 101 -14.48 -19.22 6.13
CA PHE A 101 -14.79 -20.62 6.43
C PHE A 101 -14.52 -20.97 7.91
N ASN A 102 -13.36 -20.57 8.42
CA ASN A 102 -12.97 -20.80 9.81
C ASN A 102 -13.88 -20.08 10.81
N LEU A 103 -14.23 -18.81 10.53
CA LEU A 103 -15.17 -18.06 11.36
C LEU A 103 -16.55 -18.72 11.40
N ASN A 104 -17.05 -19.17 10.25
CA ASN A 104 -18.33 -19.89 10.19
C ASN A 104 -18.30 -21.19 10.99
N ALA A 105 -17.19 -21.93 10.95
CA ALA A 105 -17.01 -23.12 11.78
C ALA A 105 -17.00 -22.79 13.27
N SER A 106 -16.35 -21.69 13.68
CA SER A 106 -16.34 -21.23 15.08
C SER A 106 -17.74 -20.82 15.56
N ILE A 107 -18.46 -20.03 14.76
CA ILE A 107 -19.82 -19.57 15.08
C ILE A 107 -20.75 -20.77 15.29
N ARG A 108 -20.67 -21.80 14.44
CA ARG A 108 -21.49 -23.03 14.61
C ARG A 108 -21.21 -23.73 15.93
N LYS A 109 -19.93 -23.88 16.31
CA LYS A 109 -19.56 -24.49 17.61
C LYS A 109 -20.08 -23.67 18.79
N GLU A 110 -20.02 -22.35 18.69
CA GLU A 110 -20.55 -21.46 19.73
C GLU A 110 -22.08 -21.56 19.83
N GLN A 111 -22.79 -21.63 18.70
CA GLN A 111 -24.24 -21.85 18.67
C GLN A 111 -24.62 -23.17 19.35
N GLU A 112 -23.96 -24.27 19.00
CA GLU A 112 -24.18 -25.58 19.65
C GLU A 112 -23.91 -25.52 21.17
N SER A 113 -22.86 -24.79 21.58
CA SER A 113 -22.53 -24.60 23.00
C SER A 113 -23.61 -23.83 23.75
N ILE A 114 -24.13 -22.74 23.15
CA ILE A 114 -25.21 -21.92 23.72
C ILE A 114 -26.49 -22.74 23.84
N GLU A 115 -26.87 -23.49 22.81
CA GLU A 115 -28.06 -24.36 22.84
C GLU A 115 -27.96 -25.40 23.96
N LYS A 116 -26.78 -26.00 24.15
CA LYS A 116 -26.54 -26.94 25.26
C LYS A 116 -26.67 -26.28 26.62
N LEU A 117 -26.12 -25.08 26.81
CA LEU A 117 -26.27 -24.33 28.06
C LEU A 117 -27.72 -23.98 28.35
N GLN A 118 -28.50 -23.59 27.33
CA GLN A 118 -29.92 -23.31 27.46
C GLN A 118 -30.72 -24.57 27.87
N ALA A 119 -30.44 -25.71 27.23
CA ALA A 119 -31.07 -26.98 27.57
C ALA A 119 -30.77 -27.38 29.03
N ASN A 120 -29.50 -27.31 29.45
CA ASN A 120 -29.09 -27.62 30.82
C ASN A 120 -29.78 -26.70 31.84
N ASN A 121 -29.77 -25.38 31.61
CA ASN A 121 -30.43 -24.43 32.52
C ASN A 121 -31.94 -24.69 32.62
N SER A 122 -32.60 -25.07 31.52
CA SER A 122 -34.02 -25.42 31.53
C SER A 122 -34.29 -26.67 32.39
N VAL A 123 -33.42 -27.68 32.29
CA VAL A 123 -33.50 -28.90 33.10
C VAL A 123 -33.27 -28.59 34.57
N ASP A 124 -32.22 -27.85 34.90
CA ASP A 124 -31.86 -27.49 36.28
C ASP A 124 -32.96 -26.65 36.94
N ASN A 125 -33.51 -25.69 36.21
CA ASN A 125 -34.63 -24.88 36.71
C ASN A 125 -35.86 -25.76 36.97
N SER A 126 -36.18 -26.69 36.07
CA SER A 126 -37.32 -27.61 36.26
C SER A 126 -37.11 -28.53 37.48
N ALA A 127 -35.90 -29.05 37.67
CA ALA A 127 -35.53 -29.86 38.83
C ALA A 127 -35.63 -29.05 40.14
N PHE A 128 -35.17 -27.81 40.13
CA PHE A 128 -35.26 -26.89 41.26
C PHE A 128 -36.72 -26.58 41.62
N GLN A 129 -37.56 -26.22 40.66
CA GLN A 129 -38.98 -25.95 40.88
C GLN A 129 -39.71 -27.19 41.43
N THR A 130 -39.35 -28.38 40.93
CA THR A 130 -39.88 -29.66 41.45
C THR A 130 -39.47 -29.88 42.90
N SER A 131 -38.21 -29.62 43.23
CA SER A 131 -37.69 -29.77 44.60
C SER A 131 -38.38 -28.81 45.58
N ILE A 132 -38.59 -27.56 45.19
CA ILE A 132 -39.38 -26.59 45.98
C ILE A 132 -40.79 -27.13 46.19
N SER A 133 -41.49 -27.48 45.10
CA SER A 133 -42.89 -27.91 45.16
C SER A 133 -43.06 -29.13 46.09
N SER A 134 -42.14 -30.09 46.02
CA SER A 134 -42.15 -31.30 46.86
C SER A 134 -41.97 -31.05 48.36
N ARG A 135 -41.43 -29.90 48.77
CA ARG A 135 -41.28 -29.56 50.20
C ARG A 135 -42.53 -28.92 50.79
N PHE A 136 -43.40 -28.38 49.96
CA PHE A 136 -44.60 -27.63 50.36
C PHE A 136 -45.91 -28.36 50.02
N SER A 137 -45.84 -29.55 49.44
CA SER A 137 -46.97 -30.46 49.19
C SER A 137 -46.93 -31.65 50.14
#